data_AF-A0AAJ4XVY8-F1
#
_entry.id   AF-A0AAJ4XVY8-F1
#
_cell.length_a   1.000
_cell.length_b   1.000
_cell.length_c   1.000
_cell.angle_alpha   90.00
_cell.angle_beta   90.00
_cell.angle_gamma   90.00
#
_symmetry.space_group_name_H-M   'P 1'
#
loop_
_entity.id
_entity.type
_entity.pdbx_description
1 polymer ?
#
loop_
_entity_poly.entity_id
_entity_poly.type
_entity_poly.pdbx_seq_one_letter_code
_entity_poly.pdbx_strand_id
1 'polypeptide(L)'
;MPKTPAGRIVYWSQRLVEEVIDSNGIRVDPRLKSVVKVGAGGAGVELSGHERNKVTRFEIMKKVSKKLGNELVSDLDTPGPLHFLQGQGRADVTEFQRWGPVTDHSFRQETCLVHVRTISRRGRRVDLCLFGSLGNLTGYTAPEGQVTGWTSSAAPAIEELVATRGARFPRFYDDESVAVEALKVALYQGAHADLSDHPGRPETRAYTIAGIESCQYAAVVYKDVTLTPGRWDFRHEPEMNGAERILVGAPLWLRAIGS
;
A
#
# COMPACT_ATOMS: atom_id res chain seq x y z
N MET A 1 5.80 -17.92 -7.15
CA MET A 1 5.44 -17.53 -5.76
C MET A 1 4.30 -18.42 -5.26
N PRO A 2 4.26 -18.78 -3.96
CA PRO A 2 3.17 -19.58 -3.40
C PRO A 2 1.82 -18.86 -3.53
N LYS A 3 0.78 -19.59 -3.92
CA LYS A 3 -0.58 -19.04 -4.06
C LYS A 3 -1.13 -18.65 -2.68
N THR A 4 -1.60 -17.42 -2.56
CA THR A 4 -2.22 -16.94 -1.33
C THR A 4 -3.60 -17.57 -1.15
N PRO A 5 -3.89 -18.24 -0.01
CA PRO A 5 -5.20 -18.82 0.22
C PRO A 5 -6.32 -17.77 0.16
N ALA A 6 -7.43 -18.12 -0.49
CA ALA A 6 -8.60 -17.26 -0.57
C ALA A 6 -9.12 -16.90 0.82
N GLY A 7 -9.53 -15.64 0.98
CA GLY A 7 -10.07 -15.10 2.22
C GLY A 7 -9.04 -14.68 3.27
N ARG A 8 -7.75 -14.97 3.06
CA ARG A 8 -6.66 -14.57 3.94
C ARG A 8 -6.44 -13.06 3.89
N ILE A 9 -6.39 -12.43 5.06
CA ILE A 9 -5.85 -11.07 5.19
C ILE A 9 -4.35 -11.17 4.97
N VAL A 10 -3.81 -10.40 4.04
CA VAL A 10 -2.38 -10.37 3.68
C VAL A 10 -1.66 -9.17 4.27
N TYR A 11 -2.41 -8.10 4.57
CA TYR A 11 -1.92 -6.90 5.20
C TYR A 11 -2.97 -6.33 6.16
N TRP A 12 -2.55 -5.89 7.34
CA TRP A 12 -3.42 -5.23 8.31
C TRP A 12 -2.69 -4.13 9.10
N SER A 13 -3.01 -2.86 8.83
CA SER A 13 -2.48 -1.74 9.60
C SER A 13 -3.35 -1.48 10.83
N GLN A 14 -2.93 -2.00 11.96
CA GLN A 14 -3.67 -1.85 13.20
C GLN A 14 -3.88 -0.37 13.58
N ARG A 15 -2.78 0.38 13.55
CA ARG A 15 -2.74 1.79 13.92
C ARG A 15 -3.65 2.64 13.04
N LEU A 16 -3.60 2.46 11.71
CA LEU A 16 -4.42 3.27 10.80
C LEU A 16 -5.90 2.90 10.89
N VAL A 17 -6.23 1.61 11.09
CA VAL A 17 -7.62 1.19 11.28
C VAL A 17 -8.21 1.80 12.55
N GLU A 18 -7.48 1.80 13.67
CA GLU A 18 -7.91 2.47 14.90
C GLU A 18 -8.08 3.97 14.71
N GLU A 19 -7.12 4.60 14.04
CA GLU A 19 -7.15 6.04 13.76
C GLU A 19 -8.37 6.42 12.91
N VAL A 20 -8.69 5.64 11.88
CA VAL A 20 -9.91 5.83 11.06
C VAL A 20 -11.17 5.61 11.89
N ILE A 21 -11.18 4.59 12.75
CA ILE A 21 -12.32 4.32 13.64
C ILE A 21 -12.57 5.51 14.56
N ASP A 22 -11.52 6.01 15.22
CA ASP A 22 -11.64 7.06 16.23
C ASP A 22 -11.95 8.42 15.57
N SER A 23 -11.29 8.76 14.46
CA SER A 23 -11.50 10.03 13.75
C SER A 23 -12.89 10.16 13.12
N ASN A 24 -13.53 9.03 12.78
CA ASN A 24 -14.86 9.02 12.16
C ASN A 24 -15.98 8.62 13.13
N GLY A 25 -15.71 8.59 14.45
CA GLY A 25 -16.71 8.28 15.46
C GLY A 25 -17.34 6.88 15.32
N ILE A 26 -16.61 5.94 14.72
CA ILE A 26 -17.12 4.60 14.44
C ILE A 26 -17.18 3.84 15.76
N ARG A 27 -18.39 3.63 16.28
CA ARG A 27 -18.59 2.84 17.49
C ARG A 27 -18.33 1.37 17.22
N VAL A 28 -17.12 0.92 17.49
CA VAL A 28 -16.75 -0.49 17.48
C VAL A 28 -16.88 -1.02 18.92
N ASP A 29 -17.54 -2.17 19.11
CA ASP A 29 -17.69 -2.80 20.45
C ASP A 29 -16.32 -2.85 21.14
N PRO A 30 -16.17 -2.49 22.42
CA PRO A 30 -14.90 -2.61 23.14
C PRO A 30 -14.23 -3.99 23.00
N ARG A 31 -15.01 -5.07 22.79
CA ARG A 31 -14.52 -6.43 22.50
C ARG A 31 -13.86 -6.59 21.14
N LEU A 32 -14.17 -5.72 20.16
CA LEU A 32 -13.47 -5.61 18.88
C LEU A 32 -12.13 -4.86 19.01
N LYS A 33 -12.00 -3.90 19.94
CA LYS A 33 -10.75 -3.16 20.18
C LYS A 33 -9.68 -4.00 20.88
N SER A 34 -10.03 -5.14 21.50
CA SER A 34 -9.04 -6.03 22.16
C SER A 34 -8.34 -6.98 21.19
N VAL A 35 -9.03 -7.51 20.17
CA VAL A 35 -8.44 -8.37 19.10
C VAL A 35 -7.33 -7.65 18.33
N VAL A 36 -7.43 -6.33 18.31
CA VAL A 36 -6.51 -5.35 17.75
C VAL A 36 -5.19 -5.25 18.54
N LYS A 37 -5.22 -5.41 19.87
CA LYS A 37 -4.02 -5.34 20.74
C LYS A 37 -3.27 -6.66 20.87
N VAL A 38 -3.90 -7.79 20.56
CA VAL A 38 -3.30 -9.14 20.75
C VAL A 38 -2.22 -9.48 19.71
N GLY A 39 -1.98 -8.62 18.70
CA GLY A 39 -0.91 -8.82 17.71
C GLY A 39 0.44 -8.17 18.02
N ALA A 40 0.59 -7.44 19.14
CA ALA A 40 1.75 -6.56 19.37
C ALA A 40 2.69 -6.98 20.52
N GLY A 41 2.47 -8.13 21.16
CA GLY A 41 3.30 -8.57 22.29
C GLY A 41 3.44 -10.07 22.32
N GLY A 42 4.68 -10.55 22.27
CA GLY A 42 5.02 -11.97 22.35
C GLY A 42 4.55 -12.65 23.64
N ALA A 43 4.42 -13.98 23.55
CA ALA A 43 4.10 -14.96 24.59
C ALA A 43 2.68 -14.90 25.19
N GLY A 44 1.82 -15.84 24.78
CA GLY A 44 0.52 -16.07 25.39
C GLY A 44 -0.01 -17.47 25.09
N VAL A 45 0.07 -18.32 26.11
CA VAL A 45 -0.41 -19.72 26.23
C VAL A 45 -1.76 -19.97 25.55
N GLU A 46 -1.87 -21.09 24.82
CA GLU A 46 -3.14 -21.68 24.41
C GLU A 46 -3.94 -22.11 25.66
N LEU A 47 -4.92 -21.31 26.05
CA LEU A 47 -5.97 -21.73 26.97
C LEU A 47 -7.22 -22.07 26.16
N SER A 48 -7.42 -23.38 25.99
CA SER A 48 -8.65 -24.02 25.57
C SER A 48 -9.77 -23.70 26.56
N GLY A 49 -10.83 -23.02 26.11
CA GLY A 49 -11.96 -22.68 26.97
C GLY A 49 -12.99 -21.75 26.32
N HIS A 50 -13.97 -22.34 25.63
CA HIS A 50 -15.29 -21.80 25.29
C HIS A 50 -15.36 -20.66 24.24
N GLU A 51 -15.78 -21.07 23.04
CA GLU A 51 -16.39 -20.24 22.00
C GLU A 51 -17.57 -19.43 22.54
N ARG A 52 -17.41 -18.10 22.66
CA ARG A 52 -18.51 -17.12 22.63
C ARG A 52 -17.95 -15.77 22.12
N ASN A 53 -18.11 -15.55 20.82
CA ASN A 53 -17.97 -14.29 20.08
C ASN A 53 -16.61 -13.55 20.16
N LYS A 54 -15.53 -14.14 19.65
CA LYS A 54 -14.34 -13.38 19.23
C LYS A 54 -14.63 -12.75 17.87
N VAL A 55 -14.79 -11.43 17.84
CA VAL A 55 -15.05 -10.71 16.61
C VAL A 55 -13.83 -10.71 15.69
N THR A 56 -14.01 -11.03 14.42
CA THR A 56 -12.93 -11.20 13.44
C THR A 56 -12.49 -9.87 12.79
N ARG A 57 -11.25 -9.78 12.30
CA ARG A 57 -10.77 -8.63 11.48
C ARG A 57 -11.70 -8.36 10.28
N PHE A 58 -12.31 -9.40 9.75
CA PHE A 58 -13.30 -9.31 8.67
C PHE A 58 -14.57 -8.56 9.06
N GLU A 59 -15.05 -8.73 10.30
CA GLU A 59 -16.17 -7.94 10.83
C GLU A 59 -15.80 -6.47 11.02
N ILE A 60 -14.55 -6.18 11.43
CA ILE A 60 -14.03 -4.80 11.47
C ILE A 60 -14.07 -4.18 10.07
N MET A 61 -13.52 -4.86 9.06
CA MET A 61 -13.52 -4.39 7.67
C MET A 61 -14.94 -4.04 7.22
N LYS A 62 -15.90 -4.96 7.39
CA LYS A 62 -17.30 -4.73 7.02
C LYS A 62 -17.90 -3.51 7.73
N LYS A 63 -17.62 -3.37 9.03
CA LYS A 63 -18.16 -2.28 9.84
C LYS A 63 -17.57 -0.92 9.47
N VAL A 64 -16.25 -0.86 9.27
CA VAL A 64 -15.55 0.35 8.82
C VAL A 64 -16.04 0.74 7.43
N SER A 65 -16.04 -0.18 6.46
CA SER A 65 -16.52 0.08 5.10
C SER A 65 -17.98 0.58 5.09
N LYS A 66 -18.86 -0.04 5.86
CA LYS A 66 -20.27 0.39 5.97
C LYS A 66 -20.39 1.80 6.56
N LYS A 67 -19.51 2.16 7.49
CA LYS A 67 -19.59 3.44 8.22
C LYS A 67 -18.96 4.60 7.45
N LEU A 68 -17.87 4.36 6.73
CA LEU A 68 -17.30 5.35 5.82
C LEU A 68 -18.24 5.62 4.63
N GLY A 69 -18.99 4.61 4.18
CA GLY A 69 -20.05 4.80 3.18
C GLY A 69 -19.52 5.49 1.93
N ASN A 70 -20.07 6.68 1.62
CA ASN A 70 -19.73 7.45 0.43
C ASN A 70 -18.31 8.06 0.47
N GLU A 71 -17.69 8.18 1.65
CA GLU A 71 -16.30 8.63 1.76
C GLU A 71 -15.31 7.56 1.29
N LEU A 72 -15.71 6.29 1.30
CA LEU A 72 -14.91 5.17 0.83
C LEU A 72 -15.17 4.91 -0.66
N VAL A 73 -14.50 5.71 -1.49
CA VAL A 73 -14.67 5.73 -2.94
C VAL A 73 -14.24 4.39 -3.56
N SER A 74 -14.96 3.97 -4.61
CA SER A 74 -14.66 2.74 -5.37
C SER A 74 -14.74 2.88 -6.89
N ASP A 75 -15.37 3.95 -7.41
CA ASP A 75 -15.55 4.12 -8.86
C ASP A 75 -14.33 4.72 -9.57
N LEU A 76 -13.39 5.34 -8.85
CA LEU A 76 -12.17 6.00 -9.36
C LEU A 76 -12.40 7.03 -10.49
N ASP A 77 -13.66 7.29 -10.82
CA ASP A 77 -14.11 8.34 -11.73
C ASP A 77 -14.31 9.65 -10.96
N THR A 78 -14.61 9.55 -9.67
CA THR A 78 -14.70 10.68 -8.74
C THR A 78 -13.43 11.53 -8.81
N PRO A 79 -13.51 12.80 -9.26
CA PRO A 79 -12.36 13.70 -9.36
C PRO A 79 -12.01 14.32 -8.00
N GLY A 80 -10.72 14.57 -7.77
CA GLY A 80 -10.25 15.40 -6.65
C GLY A 80 -10.28 14.69 -5.29
N PRO A 81 -9.56 15.25 -4.30
CA PRO A 81 -8.70 14.46 -3.44
C PRO A 81 -9.50 13.43 -2.66
N LEU A 82 -9.28 12.18 -3.03
CA LEU A 82 -9.81 11.05 -2.29
C LEU A 82 -9.13 11.02 -0.91
N HIS A 83 -9.91 10.73 0.13
CA HIS A 83 -9.38 10.46 1.47
C HIS A 83 -9.34 8.97 1.76
N PHE A 84 -10.40 8.26 1.40
CA PHE A 84 -10.49 6.82 1.53
C PHE A 84 -10.83 6.17 0.20
N LEU A 85 -10.19 5.03 -0.05
CA LEU A 85 -10.40 4.26 -1.25
C LEU A 85 -10.58 2.79 -0.91
N GLN A 86 -11.49 2.11 -1.62
CA GLN A 86 -11.58 0.66 -1.64
C GLN A 86 -11.70 0.15 -3.07
N GLY A 87 -11.25 -1.07 -3.28
CA GLY A 87 -11.38 -1.71 -4.58
C GLY A 87 -10.95 -3.16 -4.56
N GLN A 88 -10.90 -3.72 -5.77
CA GLN A 88 -10.34 -5.03 -6.03
C GLN A 88 -9.34 -4.94 -7.16
N GLY A 89 -8.34 -5.81 -7.15
CA GLY A 89 -7.33 -5.87 -8.20
C GLY A 89 -6.17 -6.78 -7.85
N ARG A 90 -5.22 -6.85 -8.78
CA ARG A 90 -3.91 -7.45 -8.53
C ARG A 90 -3.05 -6.48 -7.73
N ALA A 91 -2.34 -7.00 -6.74
CA ALA A 91 -1.41 -6.22 -5.94
C ALA A 91 -0.01 -6.83 -5.98
N ASP A 92 1.00 -6.02 -6.23
CA ASP A 92 2.40 -6.41 -6.06
C ASP A 92 2.96 -5.73 -4.81
N VAL A 93 3.68 -6.48 -3.99
CA VAL A 93 4.25 -6.03 -2.73
C VAL A 93 5.76 -6.11 -2.82
N THR A 94 6.42 -4.98 -2.62
CA THR A 94 7.87 -4.83 -2.69
C THR A 94 8.36 -4.17 -1.41
N GLU A 95 9.54 -4.55 -0.94
CA GLU A 95 10.21 -3.82 0.13
C GLU A 95 10.62 -2.44 -0.36
N PHE A 96 10.28 -1.39 0.40
CA PHE A 96 10.70 -0.04 0.12
C PHE A 96 12.14 0.18 0.58
N GLN A 97 13.07 0.21 -0.38
CA GLN A 97 14.47 0.50 -0.11
C GLN A 97 14.68 2.01 0.02
N ARG A 98 15.52 2.36 1.00
CA ARG A 98 15.83 3.75 1.33
C ARG A 98 17.10 4.18 0.59
N TRP A 99 17.23 5.49 0.38
CA TRP A 99 18.39 6.07 -0.29
C TRP A 99 19.09 7.10 0.61
N GLY A 100 20.42 7.11 0.58
CA GLY A 100 21.23 8.04 1.35
C GLY A 100 21.55 7.55 2.77
N PRO A 101 22.16 8.42 3.62
CA PRO A 101 22.60 8.06 4.96
C PRO A 101 21.42 7.85 5.91
N VAL A 102 21.60 6.93 6.87
CA VAL A 102 20.54 6.49 7.80
C VAL A 102 19.92 7.64 8.61
N THR A 103 20.70 8.69 8.89
CA THR A 103 20.29 9.87 9.64
C THR A 103 19.19 10.69 8.96
N ASP A 104 19.06 10.56 7.64
CA ASP A 104 18.21 11.43 6.83
C ASP A 104 16.85 10.77 6.51
N HIS A 105 16.66 9.51 6.93
CA HIS A 105 15.43 8.78 6.67
C HIS A 105 14.28 9.26 7.56
N SER A 106 13.13 9.53 6.94
CA SER A 106 11.90 9.87 7.65
C SER A 106 11.20 8.62 8.17
N PHE A 107 11.39 7.47 7.51
CA PHE A 107 10.86 6.19 8.02
C PHE A 107 11.74 5.62 9.13
N ARG A 108 11.10 5.35 10.29
CA ARG A 108 11.76 4.70 11.44
C ARG A 108 11.76 3.18 11.37
N GLN A 109 10.93 2.60 10.50
CA GLN A 109 10.68 1.17 10.41
C GLN A 109 10.77 0.69 8.96
N GLU A 110 11.03 -0.59 8.78
CA GLU A 110 11.01 -1.21 7.45
C GLU A 110 9.61 -1.06 6.83
N THR A 111 9.60 -0.71 5.54
CA THR A 111 8.40 -0.28 4.83
C THR A 111 8.21 -1.15 3.60
N CYS A 112 6.98 -1.54 3.31
CA CYS A 112 6.59 -2.10 2.02
C CYS A 112 5.88 -1.04 1.18
N LEU A 113 6.01 -1.20 -0.12
CA LEU A 113 5.22 -0.55 -1.13
C LEU A 113 4.29 -1.59 -1.76
N VAL A 114 3.00 -1.37 -1.60
CA VAL A 114 1.94 -2.12 -2.26
C VAL A 114 1.51 -1.32 -3.49
N HIS A 115 1.73 -1.90 -4.67
CA HIS A 115 1.27 -1.36 -5.93
C HIS A 115 -0.02 -2.06 -6.37
N VAL A 116 -1.02 -1.28 -6.75
CA VAL A 116 -2.23 -1.79 -7.41
C VAL A 116 -2.45 -0.99 -8.67
N ARG A 117 -2.54 -1.68 -9.81
CA ARG A 117 -2.96 -1.09 -11.08
C ARG A 117 -4.42 -1.43 -11.34
N THR A 118 -5.22 -0.42 -11.69
CA THR A 118 -6.63 -0.59 -12.05
C THR A 118 -7.06 0.40 -13.12
N ILE A 119 -8.28 0.24 -13.62
CA ILE A 119 -8.87 1.06 -14.67
C ILE A 119 -10.19 1.60 -14.12
N SER A 120 -10.36 2.92 -14.16
CA SER A 120 -11.63 3.58 -13.83
C SER A 120 -12.73 3.18 -14.83
N ARG A 121 -14.01 3.42 -14.54
CA ARG A 121 -15.08 3.01 -15.49
C ARG A 121 -15.00 3.79 -16.80
N ARG A 122 -14.38 4.97 -16.79
CA ARG A 122 -14.08 5.77 -17.99
C ARG A 122 -12.85 5.31 -18.77
N GLY A 123 -12.23 4.19 -18.39
CA GLY A 123 -11.06 3.65 -19.09
C GLY A 123 -9.73 4.28 -18.68
N ARG A 124 -9.72 5.24 -17.74
CA ARG A 124 -8.47 5.86 -17.27
C ARG A 124 -7.66 4.90 -16.42
N ARG A 125 -6.37 4.77 -16.68
CA ARG A 125 -5.45 4.00 -15.83
C ARG A 125 -5.19 4.72 -14.51
N VAL A 126 -5.37 4.00 -13.42
CA VAL A 126 -5.10 4.48 -12.05
C VAL A 126 -4.10 3.55 -11.37
N ASP A 127 -2.98 4.12 -10.92
CA ASP A 127 -1.96 3.40 -10.17
C ASP A 127 -1.99 3.84 -8.69
N LEU A 128 -2.10 2.88 -7.79
CA LEU A 128 -2.05 3.11 -6.35
C LEU A 128 -0.66 2.72 -5.85
N CYS A 129 0.01 3.64 -5.16
CA CYS A 129 1.30 3.44 -4.49
C CYS A 129 1.09 3.58 -2.98
N LEU A 130 0.89 2.45 -2.31
CA LEU A 130 0.49 2.41 -0.90
C LEU A 130 1.68 1.98 -0.02
N PHE A 131 2.15 2.88 0.82
CA PHE A 131 3.29 2.66 1.71
C PHE A 131 2.80 2.21 3.09
N GLY A 132 3.33 1.09 3.58
CA GLY A 132 2.93 0.48 4.84
C GLY A 132 4.12 -0.13 5.58
N SER A 133 3.96 -0.45 6.86
CA SER A 133 5.02 -1.19 7.58
C SER A 133 5.12 -2.64 7.10
N LEU A 134 6.34 -3.16 6.93
CA LEU A 134 6.56 -4.58 6.67
C LEU A 134 5.98 -5.49 7.76
N GLY A 135 6.04 -5.05 9.04
CA GLY A 135 5.50 -5.80 10.17
C GLY A 135 3.97 -6.01 10.14
N ASN A 136 3.26 -5.32 9.24
CA ASN A 136 1.83 -5.50 9.04
C ASN A 136 1.48 -6.56 7.96
N LEU A 137 2.47 -7.07 7.23
CA LEU A 137 2.28 -8.19 6.30
C LEU A 137 2.11 -9.49 7.08
N THR A 138 1.20 -10.33 6.62
CA THR A 138 0.88 -11.60 7.29
C THR A 138 1.07 -12.78 6.36
N GLY A 139 2.06 -13.62 6.66
CA GLY A 139 2.39 -14.79 5.84
C GLY A 139 3.47 -14.56 4.80
N TYR A 140 4.17 -13.44 4.88
CA TYR A 140 5.33 -13.12 4.05
C TYR A 140 6.45 -12.67 4.96
N THR A 141 7.67 -13.07 4.62
CA THR A 141 8.90 -12.56 5.21
C THR A 141 9.60 -11.77 4.13
N ALA A 142 10.21 -10.65 4.49
CA ALA A 142 11.09 -9.94 3.57
C ALA A 142 12.27 -10.86 3.16
N PRO A 143 12.82 -10.70 1.94
CA PRO A 143 14.02 -11.44 1.53
C PRO A 143 15.15 -11.24 2.57
N GLU A 144 15.70 -12.33 3.11
CA GLU A 144 16.83 -12.26 4.03
C GLU A 144 18.16 -12.10 3.26
N GLY A 145 19.04 -11.22 3.73
CA GLY A 145 20.39 -11.04 3.19
C GLY A 145 20.60 -9.73 2.43
N GLN A 146 21.83 -9.49 1.98
CA GLN A 146 22.21 -8.29 1.25
C GLN A 146 21.78 -8.43 -0.22
N VAL A 147 20.51 -8.13 -0.51
CA VAL A 147 20.00 -8.16 -1.87
C VAL A 147 20.36 -6.84 -2.57
N THR A 148 21.06 -6.93 -3.70
CA THR A 148 21.43 -5.77 -4.52
C THR A 148 20.29 -5.44 -5.48
N GLY A 149 20.14 -4.19 -5.92
CA GLY A 149 19.08 -3.82 -6.86
C GLY A 149 18.91 -2.31 -6.95
N TRP A 150 18.27 -1.85 -8.02
CA TRP A 150 18.02 -0.43 -8.22
C TRP A 150 17.12 0.14 -7.11
N THR A 151 17.52 1.29 -6.58
CA THR A 151 16.79 2.08 -5.58
C THR A 151 16.73 3.52 -6.07
N SER A 152 15.58 4.18 -5.95
CA SER A 152 15.43 5.56 -6.44
C SER A 152 16.16 6.56 -5.54
N SER A 153 16.89 7.49 -6.14
CA SER A 153 17.43 8.66 -5.44
C SER A 153 16.33 9.61 -4.94
N ALA A 154 15.11 9.50 -5.45
CA ALA A 154 13.93 10.23 -4.96
C ALA A 154 13.28 9.59 -3.72
N ALA A 155 13.80 8.45 -3.22
CA ALA A 155 13.26 7.79 -2.03
C ALA A 155 13.09 8.74 -0.82
N PRO A 156 14.02 9.65 -0.49
CA PRO A 156 13.84 10.55 0.65
C PRO A 156 12.64 11.51 0.49
N ALA A 157 12.35 11.94 -0.74
CA ALA A 157 11.20 12.78 -1.05
C ALA A 157 9.87 12.03 -0.87
N ILE A 158 9.84 10.75 -1.26
CA ILE A 158 8.69 9.86 -1.05
C ILE A 158 8.51 9.59 0.46
N GLU A 159 9.60 9.35 1.19
CA GLU A 159 9.56 9.15 2.64
C GLU A 159 8.98 10.36 3.36
N GLU A 160 9.44 11.58 3.02
CA GLU A 160 8.91 12.82 3.61
C GLU A 160 7.41 12.98 3.30
N LEU A 161 7.01 12.74 2.05
CA LEU A 161 5.61 12.81 1.64
C LEU A 161 4.73 11.88 2.48
N VAL A 162 5.14 10.62 2.64
CA VAL A 162 4.36 9.62 3.38
C VAL A 162 4.40 9.88 4.88
N ALA A 163 5.56 10.23 5.44
CA ALA A 163 5.71 10.52 6.87
C ALA A 163 4.87 11.72 7.30
N THR A 164 4.75 12.72 6.44
CA THR A 164 3.91 13.91 6.66
C THR A 164 2.49 13.73 6.16
N ARG A 165 2.15 12.56 5.61
CA ARG A 165 0.83 12.22 5.06
C ARG A 165 0.34 13.23 4.02
N GLY A 166 1.26 13.69 3.18
CA GLY A 166 0.99 14.68 2.14
C GLY A 166 0.98 16.14 2.61
N ALA A 167 1.24 16.42 3.89
CA ALA A 167 1.20 17.77 4.44
C ALA A 167 2.44 18.62 4.13
N ARG A 168 3.59 18.01 3.84
CA ARG A 168 4.79 18.71 3.40
C ARG A 168 5.23 18.26 2.02
N PHE A 169 5.86 19.19 1.31
CA PHE A 169 6.45 18.94 0.01
C PHE A 169 7.95 18.90 0.12
N PRO A 170 8.59 17.89 -0.50
CA PRO A 170 10.02 17.89 -0.71
C PRO A 170 10.41 19.13 -1.51
N ARG A 171 11.43 19.88 -1.07
CA ARG A 171 11.80 21.21 -1.63
C ARG A 171 12.04 21.26 -3.15
N PHE A 172 12.24 20.11 -3.81
CA PHE A 172 12.59 20.01 -5.22
C PHE A 172 11.57 19.25 -6.07
N TYR A 173 10.44 18.84 -5.48
CA TYR A 173 9.41 18.05 -6.15
C TYR A 173 8.05 18.75 -6.02
N ASP A 174 7.30 18.79 -7.11
CA ASP A 174 5.87 19.06 -7.07
C ASP A 174 5.07 17.74 -6.98
N ASP A 175 3.74 17.85 -6.84
CA ASP A 175 2.83 16.71 -6.64
C ASP A 175 2.97 15.66 -7.75
N GLU A 176 3.07 16.08 -9.02
CA GLU A 176 3.27 15.15 -10.13
C GLU A 176 4.64 14.48 -10.07
N SER A 177 5.72 15.24 -9.83
CA SER A 177 7.07 14.68 -9.79
C SER A 177 7.22 13.61 -8.71
N VAL A 178 6.74 13.87 -7.49
CA VAL A 178 6.84 12.88 -6.40
C VAL A 178 5.93 11.67 -6.63
N ALA A 179 4.75 11.85 -7.23
CA ALA A 179 3.85 10.75 -7.55
C ALA A 179 4.40 9.86 -8.66
N VAL A 180 5.00 10.45 -9.70
CA VAL A 180 5.69 9.74 -10.77
C VAL A 180 6.87 8.95 -10.21
N GLU A 181 7.68 9.54 -9.33
CA GLU A 181 8.77 8.81 -8.66
C GLU A 181 8.26 7.68 -7.77
N ALA A 182 7.14 7.87 -7.04
CA ALA A 182 6.52 6.80 -6.26
C ALA A 182 6.06 5.63 -7.16
N LEU A 183 5.48 5.92 -8.32
CA LEU A 183 5.11 4.90 -9.30
C LEU A 183 6.34 4.22 -9.92
N LYS A 184 7.40 4.98 -10.22
CA LYS A 184 8.66 4.43 -10.71
C LYS A 184 9.24 3.43 -9.71
N VAL A 185 9.25 3.78 -8.42
CA VAL A 185 9.68 2.87 -7.35
C VAL A 185 8.78 1.63 -7.29
N ALA A 186 7.45 1.79 -7.37
CA ALA A 186 6.50 0.67 -7.39
C ALA A 186 6.80 -0.34 -8.50
N LEU A 187 7.14 0.16 -9.70
CA LEU A 187 7.33 -0.67 -10.90
C LEU A 187 8.75 -1.19 -11.07
N TYR A 188 9.77 -0.51 -10.55
CA TYR A 188 11.16 -0.83 -10.90
C TYR A 188 12.09 -1.13 -9.73
N GLN A 189 11.68 -0.91 -8.48
CA GLN A 189 12.57 -1.15 -7.35
C GLN A 189 13.06 -2.60 -7.30
N GLY A 190 14.38 -2.74 -7.21
CA GLY A 190 15.06 -4.04 -7.19
C GLY A 190 15.39 -4.60 -8.57
N ALA A 191 15.24 -3.85 -9.66
CA ALA A 191 15.77 -4.23 -10.96
C ALA A 191 17.31 -4.32 -10.90
N HIS A 192 17.90 -5.34 -11.51
CA HIS A 192 19.36 -5.59 -11.48
C HIS A 192 20.11 -5.13 -12.73
N ALA A 193 19.39 -4.72 -13.77
CA ALA A 193 19.93 -4.31 -15.06
C ALA A 193 19.21 -3.01 -15.53
N ASP A 194 18.97 -2.85 -16.83
CA ASP A 194 18.17 -1.71 -17.29
C ASP A 194 16.76 -1.82 -16.68
N LEU A 195 16.15 -0.67 -16.31
CA LEU A 195 14.81 -0.65 -15.71
C LEU A 195 13.78 -1.39 -16.61
N SER A 196 14.04 -1.44 -17.91
CA SER A 196 13.23 -2.13 -18.90
C SER A 196 13.32 -3.66 -18.92
N ASP A 197 14.21 -4.29 -18.14
CA ASP A 197 14.51 -5.72 -18.29
C ASP A 197 13.53 -6.66 -17.56
N HIS A 198 12.64 -6.10 -16.74
CA HIS A 198 11.67 -6.85 -15.94
C HIS A 198 10.19 -6.53 -16.23
N PRO A 199 9.77 -6.26 -17.48
CA PRO A 199 8.46 -5.69 -17.75
C PRO A 199 7.35 -6.67 -17.39
N GLY A 200 6.48 -6.27 -16.46
CA GLY A 200 5.35 -7.10 -15.99
C GLY A 200 5.77 -8.38 -15.26
N ARG A 201 7.03 -8.48 -14.83
CA ARG A 201 7.59 -9.63 -14.07
C ARG A 201 8.12 -9.18 -12.72
N PRO A 202 7.28 -8.59 -11.86
CA PRO A 202 7.73 -8.03 -10.58
C PRO A 202 8.49 -9.07 -9.74
N GLU A 203 8.15 -10.36 -9.84
CA GLU A 203 8.79 -11.48 -9.14
C GLU A 203 10.26 -11.69 -9.47
N THR A 204 10.77 -11.07 -10.53
CA THR A 204 12.18 -11.16 -10.94
C THR A 204 13.06 -10.04 -10.36
N ARG A 205 12.47 -9.09 -9.64
CA ARG A 205 13.18 -7.98 -8.97
C ARG A 205 13.60 -8.39 -7.55
N ALA A 206 14.78 -7.96 -7.13
CA ALA A 206 15.39 -8.24 -5.82
C ALA A 206 14.47 -8.06 -4.63
N TYR A 207 13.74 -6.94 -4.60
CA TYR A 207 13.01 -6.50 -3.41
C TYR A 207 11.54 -6.92 -3.42
N THR A 208 11.08 -7.72 -4.39
CA THR A 208 9.69 -8.16 -4.45
C THR A 208 9.42 -9.23 -3.41
N ILE A 209 8.43 -8.98 -2.57
CA ILE A 209 8.01 -9.87 -1.47
C ILE A 209 6.89 -10.81 -1.95
N ALA A 210 5.90 -10.27 -2.65
CA ALA A 210 4.72 -11.03 -3.05
C ALA A 210 4.01 -10.43 -4.28
N GLY A 211 3.45 -11.32 -5.11
CA GLY A 211 2.40 -11.00 -6.07
C GLY A 211 1.08 -11.60 -5.61
N ILE A 212 0.03 -10.79 -5.55
CA ILE A 212 -1.32 -11.19 -5.14
C ILE A 212 -2.24 -11.00 -6.34
N GLU A 213 -2.53 -12.09 -7.04
CA GLU A 213 -3.32 -12.09 -8.28
C GLU A 213 -4.68 -11.40 -8.14
N SER A 214 -5.34 -11.59 -6.99
CA SER A 214 -6.66 -11.03 -6.74
C SER A 214 -6.84 -10.71 -5.25
N CYS A 215 -7.01 -9.42 -4.96
CA CYS A 215 -7.25 -8.94 -3.61
C CYS A 215 -8.36 -7.89 -3.57
N GLN A 216 -8.98 -7.78 -2.39
CA GLN A 216 -9.74 -6.63 -1.97
C GLN A 216 -8.85 -5.76 -1.08
N TYR A 217 -8.86 -4.46 -1.30
CA TYR A 217 -8.07 -3.50 -0.52
C TYR A 217 -8.93 -2.35 0.00
N ALA A 218 -8.48 -1.74 1.08
CA ALA A 218 -8.87 -0.40 1.47
C ALA A 218 -7.64 0.40 1.89
N ALA A 219 -7.66 1.71 1.62
CA ALA A 219 -6.51 2.58 1.81
C ALA A 219 -6.94 3.99 2.24
N VAL A 220 -6.02 4.67 2.92
CA VAL A 220 -6.04 6.12 3.09
C VAL A 220 -5.19 6.72 1.99
N VAL A 221 -5.71 7.74 1.32
CA VAL A 221 -5.01 8.46 0.25
C VAL A 221 -4.45 9.76 0.83
N TYR A 222 -3.14 9.96 0.66
CA TYR A 222 -2.42 11.16 1.08
C TYR A 222 -2.29 12.15 -0.06
N LYS A 223 -2.13 11.63 -1.29
CA LYS A 223 -2.09 12.41 -2.53
C LYS A 223 -2.84 11.70 -3.64
N ASP A 224 -3.57 12.51 -4.39
CA ASP A 224 -4.38 12.10 -5.53
C ASP A 224 -4.00 13.00 -6.70
N VAL A 225 -3.22 12.46 -7.61
CA VAL A 225 -2.55 13.24 -8.65
C VAL A 225 -3.01 12.77 -10.01
N THR A 226 -3.63 13.66 -10.77
CA THR A 226 -3.88 13.46 -12.20
C THR A 226 -2.72 14.06 -12.97
N LEU A 227 -2.09 13.27 -13.84
CA LEU A 227 -0.92 13.73 -14.59
C LEU A 227 -1.33 14.71 -15.68
N THR A 228 -0.54 15.76 -15.85
CA THR A 228 -0.73 16.73 -16.92
C THR A 228 -0.36 16.07 -18.26
N PRO A 229 -1.27 16.04 -19.26
CA PRO A 229 -0.99 15.43 -20.56
C PRO A 229 0.26 16.02 -21.21
N GLY A 230 1.18 15.16 -21.67
CA GLY A 230 2.40 15.56 -22.38
C GLY A 230 3.52 16.13 -21.51
N ARG A 231 3.33 16.27 -20.20
CA ARG A 231 4.39 16.72 -19.27
C ARG A 231 5.46 15.65 -19.07
N TRP A 232 5.05 14.38 -19.02
CA TRP A 232 5.90 13.25 -18.71
C TRP A 232 6.23 12.44 -19.96
N ASP A 233 7.51 12.09 -20.09
CA ASP A 233 8.02 11.23 -21.14
C ASP A 233 8.52 9.91 -20.51
N PHE A 234 7.80 8.82 -20.78
CA PHE A 234 8.07 7.50 -20.23
C PHE A 234 8.79 6.57 -21.23
N ARG A 235 9.49 7.14 -22.23
CA ARG A 235 10.24 6.33 -23.23
C ARG A 235 11.27 5.39 -22.58
N HIS A 236 11.82 5.74 -21.42
CA HIS A 236 12.77 4.91 -20.68
C HIS A 236 12.12 4.10 -19.54
N GLU A 237 10.81 4.30 -19.30
CA GLU A 237 10.02 3.65 -18.26
C GLU A 237 8.72 3.08 -18.86
N PRO A 238 8.81 2.07 -19.74
CA PRO A 238 7.67 1.65 -20.55
C PRO A 238 6.46 1.15 -19.76
N GLU A 239 6.63 0.70 -18.51
CA GLU A 239 5.52 0.30 -17.65
C GLU A 239 4.71 1.47 -17.09
N MET A 240 5.28 2.68 -17.14
CA MET A 240 4.60 3.92 -16.77
C MET A 240 3.79 4.50 -17.94
N ASN A 241 3.96 3.99 -19.16
CA ASN A 241 3.17 4.42 -20.32
C ASN A 241 1.66 4.29 -20.05
N GLY A 242 0.95 5.37 -20.34
CA GLY A 242 -0.49 5.47 -20.12
C GLY A 242 -0.90 5.69 -18.67
N ALA A 243 0.03 5.93 -17.74
CA ALA A 243 -0.34 6.40 -16.41
C ALA A 243 -1.06 7.75 -16.53
N GLU A 244 -2.27 7.84 -15.97
CA GLU A 244 -3.09 9.06 -16.02
C GLU A 244 -3.37 9.63 -14.63
N ARG A 245 -3.53 8.75 -13.64
CA ARG A 245 -3.80 9.14 -12.25
C ARG A 245 -2.99 8.25 -11.30
N ILE A 246 -2.28 8.87 -10.38
CA ILE A 246 -1.46 8.19 -9.37
C ILE A 246 -1.97 8.57 -7.99
N LEU A 247 -2.26 7.58 -7.17
CA LEU A 247 -2.69 7.75 -5.79
C LEU A 247 -1.55 7.30 -4.87
N VAL A 248 -1.06 8.19 -4.01
CA VAL A 248 -0.04 7.86 -3.00
C VAL A 248 -0.71 7.86 -1.62
N GLY A 249 -0.47 6.81 -0.85
CA GLY A 249 -1.18 6.64 0.42
C GLY A 249 -0.62 5.52 1.29
N ALA A 250 -1.47 4.97 2.15
CA ALA A 250 -1.15 3.83 2.99
C ALA A 250 -2.31 2.82 3.00
N PRO A 251 -2.02 1.51 3.01
CA PRO A 251 -3.07 0.51 3.08
C PRO A 251 -3.63 0.41 4.50
N LEU A 252 -4.95 0.34 4.62
CA LEU A 252 -5.62 -0.09 5.85
C LEU A 252 -5.54 -1.61 5.97
N TRP A 253 -5.94 -2.30 4.89
CA TRP A 253 -5.88 -3.75 4.79
C TRP A 253 -5.81 -4.21 3.33
N LEU A 254 -5.30 -5.43 3.15
CA LEU A 254 -5.44 -6.20 1.93
C LEU A 254 -5.94 -7.60 2.30
N ARG A 255 -6.87 -8.14 1.50
CA ARG A 255 -7.43 -9.48 1.66
C ARG A 255 -7.42 -10.19 0.32
N ALA A 256 -6.75 -11.34 0.25
CA ALA A 256 -6.82 -12.22 -0.92
C ALA A 256 -8.26 -12.75 -1.07
N ILE A 257 -8.81 -12.72 -2.28
CA ILE A 257 -10.18 -13.18 -2.54
C ILE A 257 -10.26 -14.53 -3.27
N GLY A 258 -9.09 -15.11 -3.62
CA GLY A 258 -8.99 -16.33 -4.40
C GLY A 258 -8.90 -16.03 -5.89
N SER A 259 -8.21 -16.91 -6.62
CA SER A 259 -8.19 -16.98 -8.08
C SER A 259 -9.34 -17.85 -8.57
#